data_AF-A0A8J5MRV7-F1
#
_entry.id   AF-A0A8J5MRV7-F1
#
_cell.length_a   1.000
_cell.length_b   1.000
_cell.length_c   1.000
_cell.angle_alpha   90.00
_cell.angle_beta   90.00
_cell.angle_gamma   90.00
#
_symmetry.space_group_name_H-M   'P 1'
#
loop_
_entity.id
_entity.type
_entity.pdbx_description
1 polymer ?
#
loop_
_entity_poly.entity_id
_entity_poly.type
_entity_poly.pdbx_seq_one_letter_code
_entity_poly.pdbx_strand_id
1 'polypeptide(L)'
;MANHANAMNKVKILVVGDSGVGKSSLVHLICHGQSLSNSSWTIGCSVEVRVHEYREGTPSQRPYFVELWDVGGSNSHRNARHVFYNPIHGIILVHDLTNRKSQLNLRRWLSEVLLREGSGTKSRIPLVDDFDAEQFGGFSQLPVFVVGTKQDQIAEFRTSGRVRSSSIADECGADEISVNTHDQRSLAPGSSNAVRLSRSFDKVIERQQTTTSRTDGGFSYLERESSMYRRNKSTSSHIVIG
;
A
#
# COMPACT_ATOMS: atom_id res chain seq x y z
N MET A 1 -30.76 -14.28 -17.63
CA MET A 1 -30.12 -13.09 -17.03
C MET A 1 -29.70 -13.48 -15.63
N ALA A 2 -28.42 -13.83 -15.42
CA ALA A 2 -27.95 -14.28 -14.11
C ALA A 2 -27.73 -13.07 -13.19
N ASN A 3 -28.42 -13.08 -12.05
CA ASN A 3 -28.20 -12.18 -10.92
C ASN A 3 -26.73 -12.25 -10.50
N HIS A 4 -25.95 -11.23 -10.85
CA HIS A 4 -24.70 -10.97 -10.16
C HIS A 4 -25.09 -10.40 -8.81
N ALA A 5 -25.06 -11.23 -7.77
CA ALA A 5 -25.07 -10.75 -6.40
C ALA A 5 -24.04 -9.62 -6.31
N ASN A 6 -24.49 -8.45 -5.85
CA ASN A 6 -23.72 -7.21 -5.78
C ASN A 6 -22.58 -7.42 -4.76
N ALA A 7 -21.50 -8.08 -5.17
CA ALA A 7 -20.34 -8.29 -4.32
C ALA A 7 -19.68 -6.92 -4.13
N MET A 8 -19.74 -6.40 -2.90
CA MET A 8 -19.05 -5.16 -2.56
C MET A 8 -17.55 -5.35 -2.82
N ASN A 9 -16.97 -4.43 -3.61
CA ASN A 9 -15.56 -4.49 -3.97
C ASN A 9 -14.66 -4.35 -2.74
N LYS A 10 -13.47 -4.93 -2.82
CA LYS A 10 -12.52 -4.93 -1.71
C LYS A 10 -11.11 -4.53 -2.14
N VAL A 11 -10.43 -3.81 -1.27
CA VAL A 11 -9.00 -3.49 -1.37
C VAL A 11 -8.26 -4.07 -0.17
N LYS A 12 -7.07 -4.56 -0.42
CA LYS A 12 -6.15 -5.09 0.59
C LYS A 12 -5.01 -4.10 0.80
N ILE A 13 -4.88 -3.59 2.01
CA ILE A 13 -3.84 -2.65 2.43
C ILE A 13 -2.98 -3.33 3.49
N LEU A 14 -1.68 -3.40 3.23
CA LEU A 14 -0.73 -4.00 4.15
C LEU A 14 -0.28 -2.98 5.20
N VAL A 15 -0.27 -3.36 6.47
CA VAL A 15 0.19 -2.50 7.57
C VAL A 15 1.50 -3.08 8.13
N VAL A 16 2.60 -2.36 7.92
CA VAL A 16 3.96 -2.85 8.24
C VAL A 16 4.78 -1.82 9.01
N GLY A 17 5.77 -2.30 9.75
CA GLY A 17 6.57 -1.52 10.68
C GLY A 17 7.10 -2.39 11.81
N ASP A 18 8.06 -1.86 12.56
CA ASP A 18 8.74 -2.60 13.64
C ASP A 18 7.78 -3.14 14.71
N SER A 19 8.21 -4.14 15.47
CA SER A 19 7.44 -4.62 16.61
C SER A 19 7.28 -3.50 17.66
N GLY A 20 6.09 -3.39 18.27
CA GLY A 20 5.83 -2.43 19.35
C GLY A 20 5.57 -0.97 18.91
N VAL A 21 5.55 -0.67 17.61
CA VAL A 21 5.24 0.68 17.10
C VAL A 21 3.74 1.01 17.08
N GLY A 22 2.86 0.10 17.52
CA GLY A 22 1.41 0.38 17.62
C GLY A 22 0.58 0.07 16.38
N LYS A 23 1.04 -0.82 15.47
CA LYS A 23 0.28 -1.23 14.28
C LYS A 23 -1.11 -1.78 14.60
N SER A 24 -1.20 -2.74 15.52
CA SER A 24 -2.47 -3.36 15.90
C SER A 24 -3.42 -2.34 16.55
N SER A 25 -2.90 -1.46 17.42
CA SER A 25 -3.70 -0.37 18.00
C SER A 25 -4.19 0.63 16.95
N LEU A 26 -3.36 0.92 15.93
CA LEU A 26 -3.74 1.77 14.81
C LEU A 26 -4.84 1.12 13.97
N VAL A 27 -4.68 -0.15 13.57
CA VAL A 27 -5.68 -0.88 12.79
C VAL A 27 -7.01 -0.92 13.53
N HIS A 28 -6.97 -1.27 14.82
CA HIS A 28 -8.16 -1.28 15.66
C HIS A 28 -8.85 0.09 15.73
N LEU A 29 -8.06 1.17 15.91
CA LEU A 29 -8.59 2.53 15.92
C LEU A 29 -9.23 2.90 14.58
N ILE A 30 -8.62 2.50 13.46
CA ILE A 30 -9.18 2.74 12.14
C ILE A 30 -10.50 1.98 11.97
N CYS A 31 -10.57 0.70 12.32
CA CYS A 31 -11.78 -0.10 12.05
C CYS A 31 -12.92 0.19 13.01
N HIS A 32 -12.63 0.43 14.29
CA HIS A 32 -13.63 0.50 15.35
C HIS A 32 -13.83 1.91 15.91
N GLY A 33 -12.97 2.87 15.57
CA GLY A 33 -13.00 4.21 16.16
C GLY A 33 -12.72 4.24 17.67
N GLN A 34 -12.18 3.13 18.22
CA GLN A 34 -11.93 2.94 19.64
C GLN A 34 -10.46 2.62 19.89
N SER A 35 -9.96 2.98 21.07
CA SER A 35 -8.60 2.64 21.47
C SER A 35 -8.51 1.20 21.95
N LEU A 36 -7.45 0.51 21.54
CA LEU A 36 -7.17 -0.85 21.98
C LEU A 36 -6.48 -0.80 23.36
N SER A 37 -7.13 -1.34 24.39
CA SER A 37 -6.63 -1.30 25.78
C SER A 37 -5.45 -2.26 26.01
N ASN A 38 -5.49 -3.45 25.43
CA ASN A 38 -4.47 -4.50 25.58
C ASN A 38 -4.07 -5.03 24.21
N SER A 39 -2.87 -4.65 23.74
CA SER A 39 -2.28 -5.26 22.54
C SER A 39 -1.21 -6.26 22.94
N SER A 40 -1.36 -7.51 22.47
CA SER A 40 -0.31 -8.53 22.55
C SER A 40 0.57 -8.49 21.31
N TRP A 41 1.66 -9.25 21.28
CA TRP A 41 2.50 -9.33 20.09
C TRP A 41 1.79 -10.09 18.98
N THR A 42 1.68 -9.50 17.79
CA THR A 42 1.13 -10.16 16.61
C THR A 42 2.10 -11.22 16.08
N ILE A 43 1.67 -12.48 16.14
CA ILE A 43 2.34 -13.62 15.48
C ILE A 43 1.68 -13.82 14.11
N GLY A 44 2.46 -13.78 13.02
CA GLY A 44 1.92 -13.92 11.68
C GLY A 44 1.25 -12.65 11.17
N CYS A 45 -0.07 -12.70 10.93
CA CYS A 45 -0.87 -11.60 10.40
C CYS A 45 -2.28 -11.62 11.02
N SER A 46 -2.82 -10.44 11.36
CA SER A 46 -4.23 -10.23 11.67
C SER A 46 -4.89 -9.41 10.55
N VAL A 47 -6.18 -9.60 10.33
CA VAL A 47 -6.95 -8.85 9.32
C VAL A 47 -8.19 -8.26 9.97
N GLU A 48 -8.35 -6.95 9.86
CA GLU A 48 -9.60 -6.27 10.18
C GLU A 48 -10.16 -5.61 8.91
N VAL A 49 -11.48 -5.48 8.84
CA VAL A 49 -12.18 -4.94 7.66
C VAL A 49 -12.97 -3.70 8.06
N ARG A 50 -12.74 -2.61 7.35
CA ARG A 50 -13.52 -1.38 7.46
C ARG A 50 -14.35 -1.17 6.19
N VAL A 51 -15.61 -0.76 6.36
CA VAL A 51 -16.40 -0.22 5.24
C VAL A 51 -15.99 1.23 5.02
N HIS A 52 -15.54 1.55 3.81
CA HIS A 52 -15.12 2.88 3.39
C HIS A 52 -16.02 3.39 2.26
N GLU A 53 -16.55 4.60 2.42
CA GLU A 53 -17.35 5.28 1.41
C GLU A 53 -16.42 6.00 0.42
N TYR A 54 -16.10 5.33 -0.68
CA TYR A 54 -15.27 5.92 -1.75
C TYR A 54 -15.98 7.13 -2.35
N ARG A 55 -15.27 8.28 -2.44
CA ARG A 55 -15.82 9.56 -2.94
C ARG A 55 -17.14 9.96 -2.26
N GLU A 56 -17.16 9.86 -0.93
CA GLU A 56 -18.27 10.27 -0.09
C GLU A 56 -18.83 11.66 -0.47
N GLY A 57 -20.16 11.78 -0.55
CA GLY A 57 -20.85 13.03 -0.89
C GLY A 57 -20.87 13.36 -2.40
N THR A 58 -20.35 12.49 -3.27
CA THR A 58 -20.41 12.67 -4.73
C THR A 58 -21.41 11.72 -5.39
N PRO A 59 -21.89 11.98 -6.63
CA PRO A 59 -22.70 11.01 -7.39
C PRO A 59 -21.99 9.68 -7.68
N SER A 60 -20.66 9.64 -7.51
CA SER A 60 -19.84 8.44 -7.66
C SER A 60 -19.59 7.70 -6.34
N GLN A 61 -20.26 8.07 -5.25
CA GLN A 61 -20.10 7.43 -3.94
C GLN A 61 -20.39 5.92 -4.01
N ARG A 62 -19.48 5.10 -3.49
CA ARG A 62 -19.64 3.64 -3.44
C ARG A 62 -18.95 3.03 -2.21
N PRO A 63 -19.57 2.06 -1.53
CA PRO A 63 -18.91 1.38 -0.41
C PRO A 63 -17.85 0.39 -0.91
N TYR A 64 -16.73 0.33 -0.19
CA TYR A 64 -15.64 -0.64 -0.38
C TYR A 64 -15.28 -1.30 0.95
N PHE A 65 -14.95 -2.59 0.90
CA PHE A 65 -14.28 -3.26 2.02
C PHE A 65 -12.78 -2.98 1.95
N VAL A 66 -12.28 -2.23 2.93
CA VAL A 66 -10.84 -2.03 3.13
C VAL A 66 -10.36 -3.07 4.13
N GLU A 67 -9.64 -4.08 3.63
CA GLU A 67 -8.97 -5.09 4.45
C GLU A 67 -7.60 -4.54 4.90
N LEU A 68 -7.44 -4.33 6.21
CA LEU A 68 -6.18 -3.92 6.83
C LEU A 68 -5.45 -5.15 7.35
N TRP A 69 -4.33 -5.49 6.73
CA TRP A 69 -3.53 -6.66 7.06
C TRP A 69 -2.37 -6.24 8.01
N ASP A 70 -2.58 -6.38 9.32
CA ASP A 70 -1.56 -6.15 10.36
C ASP A 70 -0.55 -7.29 10.40
N VAL A 71 0.64 -7.07 9.85
CA VAL A 71 1.69 -8.08 9.80
C VAL A 71 2.65 -7.93 10.98
N GLY A 72 2.96 -9.04 11.65
CA GLY A 72 3.86 -9.07 12.80
C GLY A 72 5.23 -8.44 12.53
N GLY A 73 5.63 -7.48 13.37
CA GLY A 73 6.85 -6.68 13.16
C GLY A 73 8.16 -7.35 13.58
N SER A 74 8.14 -8.57 14.11
CA SER A 74 9.33 -9.23 14.66
C SER A 74 10.26 -9.74 13.57
N ASN A 75 11.54 -9.32 13.60
CA ASN A 75 12.57 -9.80 12.67
C ASN A 75 12.74 -11.32 12.65
N SER A 76 12.46 -12.01 13.76
CA SER A 76 12.53 -13.48 13.85
C SER A 76 11.56 -14.19 12.91
N HIS A 77 10.49 -13.51 12.47
CA HIS A 77 9.48 -14.05 11.55
C HIS A 77 9.64 -13.55 10.11
N ARG A 78 10.70 -12.78 9.79
CA ARG A 78 10.90 -12.15 8.48
C ARG A 78 10.73 -13.10 7.30
N ASN A 79 11.29 -14.31 7.42
CA ASN A 79 11.21 -15.31 6.36
C ASN A 79 9.80 -15.85 6.15
N ALA A 80 8.92 -15.83 7.14
CA ALA A 80 7.56 -16.34 7.02
C ALA A 80 6.56 -15.26 6.54
N ARG A 81 6.82 -13.97 6.80
CA ARG A 81 5.85 -12.88 6.53
C ARG A 81 5.52 -12.65 5.06
N HIS A 82 6.42 -13.03 4.15
CA HIS A 82 6.24 -12.77 2.72
C HIS A 82 4.97 -13.40 2.13
N VAL A 83 4.44 -14.46 2.76
CA VAL A 83 3.19 -15.10 2.33
C VAL A 83 1.98 -14.15 2.42
N PHE A 84 2.09 -13.06 3.19
CA PHE A 84 1.01 -12.08 3.35
C PHE A 84 1.09 -10.92 2.35
N TYR A 85 2.21 -10.75 1.63
CA TYR A 85 2.46 -9.52 0.86
C TYR A 85 1.73 -9.47 -0.48
N ASN A 86 1.32 -10.61 -1.06
CA ASN A 86 0.74 -10.62 -2.40
C ASN A 86 -0.66 -11.25 -2.41
N PRO A 87 -1.59 -10.76 -3.24
CA PRO A 87 -1.57 -9.43 -3.86
C PRO A 87 -1.81 -8.33 -2.80
N ILE A 88 -1.35 -7.10 -3.04
CA ILE A 88 -1.69 -5.90 -2.24
C ILE A 88 -2.06 -4.72 -3.14
N HIS A 89 -2.87 -3.81 -2.59
CA HIS A 89 -3.38 -2.63 -3.31
C HIS A 89 -2.86 -1.31 -2.73
N GLY A 90 -2.43 -1.31 -1.46
CA GLY A 90 -1.77 -0.17 -0.78
C GLY A 90 -0.89 -0.63 0.38
N ILE A 91 -0.07 0.29 0.89
CA ILE A 91 0.79 0.07 2.06
C ILE A 91 0.59 1.21 3.07
N ILE A 92 0.43 0.85 4.35
CA ILE A 92 0.59 1.76 5.49
C ILE A 92 1.90 1.43 6.19
N LEU A 93 2.82 2.40 6.20
CA LEU A 93 4.10 2.34 6.91
C LEU A 93 3.93 2.98 8.30
N VAL A 94 4.13 2.19 9.35
CA VAL A 94 3.92 2.64 10.74
C VAL A 94 5.23 2.72 11.49
N HIS A 95 5.49 3.85 12.13
CA HIS A 95 6.62 4.01 13.03
C HIS A 95 6.20 4.68 14.33
N ASP A 96 7.05 4.55 15.35
CA ASP A 96 6.87 5.20 16.64
C ASP A 96 7.61 6.54 16.61
N LEU A 97 6.91 7.64 16.88
CA LEU A 97 7.48 8.99 16.86
C LEU A 97 8.58 9.17 17.92
N THR A 98 8.54 8.40 19.02
CA THR A 98 9.55 8.44 20.08
C THR A 98 10.80 7.64 19.72
N ASN A 99 10.71 6.77 18.71
CA ASN A 99 11.78 5.86 18.30
C ASN A 99 12.24 6.15 16.87
N ARG A 100 13.26 6.99 16.73
CA ARG A 100 13.86 7.35 15.43
C ARG A 100 14.32 6.14 14.61
N LYS A 101 14.78 5.06 15.25
CA LYS A 101 15.21 3.84 14.55
C LYS A 101 14.04 3.20 13.80
N SER A 102 12.84 3.21 14.38
CA SER A 102 11.64 2.68 13.73
C SER A 102 11.28 3.45 12.46
N GLN A 103 11.49 4.78 12.45
CA GLN A 103 11.29 5.62 11.25
C GLN A 103 12.33 5.29 10.16
N LEU A 104 13.61 5.15 10.53
CA LEU A 104 14.67 4.78 9.58
C LEU A 104 14.43 3.40 8.97
N ASN A 105 13.90 2.46 9.75
CA ASN A 105 13.57 1.11 9.30
C ASN A 105 12.40 1.07 8.29
N LEU A 106 11.63 2.14 8.11
CA LEU A 106 10.53 2.16 7.13
C LEU A 106 11.02 1.93 5.68
N ARG A 107 12.21 2.42 5.32
CA ARG A 107 12.84 2.15 4.01
C ARG A 107 13.06 0.66 3.78
N ARG A 108 13.51 -0.03 4.83
CA ARG A 108 13.71 -1.49 4.80
C ARG A 108 12.38 -2.23 4.69
N TRP A 109 11.34 -1.80 5.43
CA TRP A 109 10.01 -2.40 5.34
C TRP A 109 9.39 -2.22 3.96
N LEU A 110 9.46 -1.02 3.39
CA LEU A 110 8.97 -0.74 2.05
C LEU A 110 9.70 -1.60 1.00
N SER A 111 11.04 -1.63 1.05
CA SER A 111 11.85 -2.46 0.15
C SER A 111 11.49 -3.94 0.26
N GLU A 112 11.29 -4.45 1.49
CA GLU A 112 10.91 -5.85 1.72
C GLU A 112 9.57 -6.23 1.07
N VAL A 113 8.58 -5.32 1.09
CA VAL A 113 7.27 -5.53 0.46
C VAL A 113 7.39 -5.47 -1.07
N LEU A 114 8.06 -4.44 -1.60
CA LEU A 114 8.14 -4.19 -3.04
C LEU A 114 8.98 -5.21 -3.81
N LEU A 115 10.04 -5.74 -3.19
CA LEU A 115 10.89 -6.78 -3.81
C LEU A 115 10.11 -8.02 -4.27
N ARG A 116 8.93 -8.26 -3.72
CA ARG A 116 8.13 -9.48 -3.92
C ARG A 116 6.92 -9.24 -4.82
N GLU A 117 6.55 -8.00 -5.11
CA GLU A 117 5.52 -7.64 -6.09
C GLU A 117 6.04 -7.82 -7.55
N GLY A 118 7.37 -7.84 -7.74
CA GLY A 118 8.03 -8.14 -9.02
C GLY A 118 8.31 -9.64 -9.21
N SER A 119 7.82 -10.20 -10.30
CA SER A 119 7.95 -11.60 -10.70
C SER A 119 9.38 -12.18 -10.68
N GLY A 120 9.52 -13.39 -10.12
CA GLY A 120 10.18 -14.54 -10.77
C GLY A 120 11.70 -14.57 -10.97
N THR A 121 12.40 -13.45 -10.91
CA THR A 121 13.87 -13.45 -11.02
C THR A 121 14.47 -13.51 -9.63
N LYS A 122 15.37 -14.47 -9.39
CA LYS A 122 16.24 -14.53 -8.20
C LYS A 122 17.19 -13.32 -8.20
N SER A 123 16.67 -12.11 -8.15
CA SER A 123 17.49 -10.92 -7.97
C SER A 123 17.83 -10.83 -6.50
N ARG A 124 19.13 -10.77 -6.25
CA ARG A 124 19.77 -10.69 -4.93
C ARG A 124 19.04 -9.63 -4.11
N ILE A 125 18.75 -9.93 -2.84
CA ILE A 125 18.27 -8.94 -1.86
C ILE A 125 19.17 -7.70 -2.01
N PRO A 126 18.67 -6.53 -2.44
CA PRO A 126 19.43 -5.30 -2.37
C PRO A 126 19.85 -5.13 -0.92
N LEU A 127 21.15 -4.95 -0.71
CA LEU A 127 21.67 -4.64 0.60
C LEU A 127 20.97 -3.37 1.10
N VAL A 128 20.80 -3.30 2.41
CA VAL A 128 19.95 -2.36 3.14
C VAL A 128 20.33 -0.88 2.90
N ASP A 129 21.45 -0.62 2.24
CA ASP A 129 22.03 0.70 2.00
C ASP A 129 21.73 1.28 0.60
N ASP A 130 21.19 0.51 -0.35
CA ASP A 130 20.90 1.00 -1.71
C ASP A 130 19.41 1.33 -1.88
N PHE A 131 18.88 2.25 -1.07
CA PHE A 131 17.58 2.86 -1.35
C PHE A 131 17.72 3.78 -2.58
N ASP A 132 17.39 3.27 -3.75
CA ASP A 132 17.44 4.03 -5.01
C ASP A 132 16.05 4.61 -5.35
N ALA A 133 15.84 5.87 -4.98
CA ALA A 133 14.62 6.63 -5.25
C ALA A 133 14.24 6.65 -6.75
N GLU A 134 15.21 6.58 -7.67
CA GLU A 134 14.94 6.55 -9.12
C GLU A 134 14.40 5.18 -9.55
N GLN A 135 14.89 4.10 -8.94
CA GLN A 135 14.37 2.75 -9.12
C GLN A 135 12.95 2.60 -8.52
N PHE A 136 12.59 3.41 -7.52
CA PHE A 136 11.21 3.46 -7.01
C PHE A 136 10.27 4.28 -7.91
N GLY A 137 10.72 5.43 -8.43
CA GLY A 137 9.95 6.31 -9.29
C GLY A 137 9.49 5.67 -10.61
N GLY A 138 10.19 4.63 -11.08
CA GLY A 138 9.82 3.88 -12.29
C GLY A 138 8.93 2.64 -12.08
N PHE A 139 8.94 2.02 -10.90
CA PHE A 139 8.38 0.66 -10.72
C PHE A 139 7.24 0.52 -9.69
N SER A 140 7.01 1.49 -8.79
CA SER A 140 5.99 1.34 -7.75
C SER A 140 4.89 2.40 -7.84
N GLN A 141 3.84 2.10 -8.62
CA GLN A 141 2.54 2.82 -8.52
C GLN A 141 1.81 2.52 -7.20
N LEU A 142 2.38 1.64 -6.37
CA LEU A 142 2.18 1.40 -4.95
C LEU A 142 1.63 2.54 -4.05
N PRO A 143 0.34 2.79 -3.76
CA PRO A 143 -0.01 3.91 -2.88
C PRO A 143 0.52 3.64 -1.46
N VAL A 144 1.40 4.51 -1.00
CA VAL A 144 2.01 4.47 0.34
C VAL A 144 1.39 5.56 1.21
N PHE A 145 1.15 5.22 2.48
CA PHE A 145 0.70 6.15 3.50
C PHE A 145 1.54 5.96 4.77
N VAL A 146 2.04 7.05 5.36
CA VAL A 146 2.94 6.98 6.52
C VAL A 146 2.20 7.40 7.78
N VAL A 147 2.35 6.64 8.86
CA VAL A 147 1.72 6.91 10.15
C VAL A 147 2.76 6.88 11.27
N GLY A 148 2.94 8.01 11.93
CA GLY A 148 3.68 8.13 13.18
C GLY A 148 2.76 7.95 14.39
N THR A 149 3.02 6.97 15.24
CA THR A 149 2.24 6.72 16.47
C THR A 149 2.88 7.33 17.71
N LYS A 150 2.16 7.28 18.84
CA LYS A 150 2.59 7.82 20.14
C LYS A 150 2.83 9.33 20.12
N GLN A 151 1.99 10.05 19.38
CA GLN A 151 2.07 11.51 19.26
C GLN A 151 2.02 12.22 20.63
N ASP A 152 1.27 11.66 21.58
CA ASP A 152 1.14 12.12 22.97
C ASP A 152 2.47 12.12 23.75
N GLN A 153 3.44 11.31 23.33
CA GLN A 153 4.73 11.17 24.01
C GLN A 153 5.80 12.08 23.43
N ILE A 154 5.49 12.81 22.35
CA ILE A 154 6.40 13.80 21.79
C ILE A 154 6.21 15.11 22.54
N ALA A 155 7.21 15.46 23.35
CA ALA A 155 7.26 16.80 23.93
C ALA A 155 7.22 17.85 22.81
N GLU A 156 6.35 18.86 22.94
CA GLU A 156 6.21 19.97 21.99
C GLU A 156 7.52 20.75 21.74
N PHE A 157 8.55 20.53 22.56
CA PHE A 157 9.88 21.11 22.41
C PHE A 157 10.80 20.29 21.50
N ARG A 158 10.62 20.42 20.18
CA ARG A 158 11.71 20.15 19.20
C ARG A 158 11.75 21.18 18.09
N THR A 159 12.01 22.43 18.45
CA THR A 159 12.67 23.40 17.56
C THR A 159 14.11 23.57 18.02
N SER A 160 14.99 22.68 17.59
CA SER A 160 16.42 22.94 17.60
C SER A 160 17.01 22.37 16.31
N GLY A 161 17.46 23.30 15.46
CA GLY A 161 17.89 23.10 14.08
C GLY A 161 18.79 21.89 13.86
N ARG A 162 18.18 20.77 13.47
CA ARG A 162 18.85 19.70 12.75
C ARG A 162 18.30 19.69 11.33
N VAL A 163 19.20 19.61 10.37
CA VAL A 163 18.91 19.29 8.97
C VAL A 163 17.98 18.07 8.97
N ARG A 164 16.70 18.27 8.62
CA ARG A 164 15.78 17.16 8.44
C ARG A 164 16.26 16.42 7.20
N SER A 165 16.83 15.23 7.39
CA SER A 165 16.89 14.25 6.29
C SER A 165 15.47 14.09 5.74
N SER A 166 15.32 13.95 4.41
CA SER A 166 14.03 13.66 3.79
C SER A 166 13.31 12.53 4.53
N SER A 167 12.03 12.73 4.81
CA SER A 167 11.21 11.67 5.37
C SER A 167 10.95 10.63 4.27
N ILE A 168 10.62 9.40 4.67
CA ILE A 168 10.18 8.38 3.69
C ILE A 168 8.89 8.80 2.99
N ALA A 169 8.08 9.65 3.63
CA ALA A 169 6.89 10.23 3.02
C ALA A 169 7.27 11.15 1.85
N ASP A 170 8.26 12.04 2.04
CA ASP A 170 8.77 12.90 0.97
C ASP A 170 9.34 12.08 -0.20
N GLU A 171 10.13 11.05 0.11
CA GLU A 171 10.75 10.17 -0.87
C GLU A 171 9.72 9.37 -1.69
N CYS A 172 8.59 9.00 -1.08
CA CYS A 172 7.52 8.28 -1.76
C CYS A 172 6.46 9.19 -2.39
N GLY A 173 6.53 10.51 -2.19
CA GLY A 173 5.41 11.42 -2.48
C GLY A 173 4.12 11.04 -1.72
N ALA A 174 4.27 10.48 -0.52
CA ALA A 174 3.19 9.95 0.30
C ALA A 174 2.68 10.97 1.32
N ASP A 175 1.40 10.87 1.67
CA ASP A 175 0.85 11.61 2.80
C ASP A 175 1.30 10.97 4.13
N GLU A 176 1.53 11.82 5.14
CA GLU A 176 1.88 11.40 6.50
C GLU A 176 0.89 11.98 7.53
N ILE A 177 0.58 11.19 8.56
CA ILE A 177 -0.16 11.63 9.75
C ILE A 177 0.58 11.22 11.03
N SER A 178 0.38 12.00 12.09
CA SER A 178 0.77 11.65 13.46
C SER A 178 -0.48 11.40 14.29
N VAL A 179 -0.50 10.32 15.07
CA VAL A 179 -1.66 9.89 15.83
C VAL A 179 -1.30 9.45 17.25
N ASN A 180 -2.18 9.75 18.21
CA ASN A 180 -2.24 9.03 19.47
C ASN A 180 -3.27 7.90 19.33
N THR A 181 -2.81 6.65 19.27
CA THR A 181 -3.70 5.48 19.12
C THR A 181 -4.57 5.20 20.35
N HIS A 182 -4.29 5.85 21.48
CA HIS A 182 -5.11 5.78 22.69
C HIS A 182 -6.21 6.86 22.74
N ASP A 183 -6.16 7.87 21.86
CA ASP A 183 -7.18 8.92 21.76
C ASP A 183 -7.99 8.78 20.48
N GLN A 184 -9.29 8.48 20.63
CA GLN A 184 -10.23 8.31 19.52
C GLN A 184 -10.37 9.59 18.68
N ARG A 185 -10.13 10.76 19.27
CA ARG A 185 -10.18 12.05 18.58
C ARG A 185 -9.12 12.18 17.51
N SER A 186 -8.03 11.41 17.60
CA SER A 186 -6.95 11.38 16.60
C SER A 186 -7.42 11.01 15.21
N LEU A 187 -8.51 10.24 15.09
CA LEU A 187 -9.13 9.82 13.82
C LEU A 187 -10.65 10.08 13.80
N ALA A 188 -11.14 11.04 14.60
CA ALA A 188 -12.55 11.40 14.59
C ALA A 188 -12.99 11.94 13.21
N PRO A 189 -14.23 11.69 12.76
CA PRO A 189 -14.77 12.25 11.53
C PRO A 189 -14.59 13.78 11.47
N GLY A 190 -14.17 14.28 10.31
CA GLY A 190 -13.89 15.71 10.11
C GLY A 190 -12.51 16.19 10.61
N SER A 191 -11.77 15.38 11.38
CA SER A 191 -10.39 15.71 11.73
C SER A 191 -9.48 15.68 10.49
N SER A 192 -8.40 16.47 10.51
CA SER A 192 -7.42 16.50 9.40
C SER A 192 -6.80 15.13 9.14
N ASN A 193 -6.57 14.33 10.19
CA ASN A 193 -6.05 12.97 10.08
C ASN A 193 -7.05 12.03 9.40
N ALA A 194 -8.35 12.10 9.79
CA ALA A 194 -9.39 11.29 9.16
C ALA A 194 -9.57 11.63 7.67
N VAL A 195 -9.48 12.91 7.30
CA VAL A 195 -9.53 13.34 5.89
C VAL A 195 -8.34 12.80 5.10
N ARG A 196 -7.12 12.85 5.64
CA ARG A 196 -5.92 12.30 4.98
C ARG A 196 -5.98 10.78 4.84
N LEU A 197 -6.49 10.07 5.86
CA LEU A 197 -6.70 8.62 5.81
C LEU A 197 -7.77 8.25 4.77
N SER A 198 -8.89 8.97 4.72
CA SER A 198 -9.94 8.75 3.71
C SER A 198 -9.38 8.92 2.28
N ARG A 199 -8.61 9.98 2.04
CA ARG A 199 -7.93 10.21 0.75
C ARG A 199 -6.93 9.12 0.40
N SER A 200 -6.23 8.53 1.37
CA SER A 200 -5.29 7.44 1.09
C SER A 200 -6.02 6.16 0.67
N PHE A 201 -7.19 5.86 1.26
CA PHE A 201 -8.05 4.77 0.80
C PHE A 201 -8.61 5.02 -0.60
N ASP A 202 -9.06 6.25 -0.89
CA ASP A 202 -9.52 6.62 -2.23
C ASP A 202 -8.43 6.41 -3.29
N LYS A 203 -7.19 6.85 -3.02
CA LYS A 203 -6.02 6.63 -3.90
C LYS A 203 -5.78 5.14 -4.18
N VAL A 204 -5.92 4.28 -3.17
CA VAL A 204 -5.79 2.82 -3.31
C VAL A 204 -6.88 2.24 -4.21
N ILE A 205 -8.12 2.65 -3.99
CA ILE A 205 -9.28 2.21 -4.76
C ILE A 205 -9.19 2.66 -6.22
N GLU A 206 -8.81 3.91 -6.47
CA GLU A 206 -8.60 4.46 -7.81
C GLU A 206 -7.56 3.64 -8.59
N ARG A 207 -6.42 3.34 -7.96
CA ARG A 207 -5.39 2.52 -8.59
C ARG A 207 -5.88 1.11 -8.91
N GLN A 208 -6.57 0.45 -7.99
CA GLN A 208 -7.08 -0.90 -8.24
C GLN A 208 -7.99 -0.91 -9.48
N GLN A 209 -8.90 0.06 -9.62
CA GLN A 209 -9.78 0.17 -10.78
C GLN A 209 -9.00 0.36 -12.09
N THR A 210 -7.97 1.21 -12.11
CA THR A 210 -7.12 1.39 -13.31
C THR A 210 -6.36 0.13 -13.70
N THR A 211 -5.98 -0.71 -12.73
CA THR A 211 -5.29 -1.97 -12.97
C THR A 211 -6.23 -3.01 -13.55
N THR A 212 -7.44 -3.15 -13.00
CA THR A 212 -8.48 -4.07 -13.51
C THR A 212 -8.96 -3.69 -14.91
N SER A 213 -9.07 -2.39 -15.21
CA SER A 213 -9.51 -1.90 -16.52
C SER A 213 -8.49 -2.20 -17.64
N ARG A 214 -7.20 -2.28 -17.29
CA ARG A 214 -6.13 -2.64 -18.23
C ARG A 214 -6.12 -4.11 -18.58
N THR A 215 -6.51 -4.99 -17.65
CA THR A 215 -6.59 -6.44 -17.91
C THR A 215 -7.78 -6.80 -18.79
N ASP A 216 -8.90 -6.06 -18.70
CA ASP A 216 -10.09 -6.31 -19.54
C ASP A 216 -10.03 -5.60 -20.91
N GLY A 217 -9.12 -4.63 -21.09
CA GLY A 217 -8.88 -3.94 -22.37
C GLY A 217 -7.90 -4.66 -23.32
N GLY A 218 -7.51 -5.90 -23.01
CA GLY A 218 -6.61 -6.71 -23.81
C GLY A 218 -7.28 -7.24 -25.08
N PHE A 219 -7.07 -6.53 -26.20
CA PHE A 219 -7.21 -6.97 -27.59
C PHE A 219 -7.52 -8.45 -27.81
N SER A 220 -8.64 -8.73 -28.49
CA SER A 220 -8.99 -10.07 -28.94
C SER A 220 -7.82 -10.68 -29.73
N TYR A 221 -7.37 -11.86 -29.30
CA TYR A 221 -6.34 -12.63 -30.01
C TYR A 221 -6.77 -12.97 -31.45
N LEU A 222 -8.07 -12.90 -31.75
CA LEU A 222 -8.66 -13.15 -33.07
C LEU A 222 -8.52 -11.97 -34.06
N GLU A 223 -8.36 -10.73 -33.59
CA GLU A 223 -8.17 -9.57 -34.48
C GLU A 223 -6.72 -9.38 -34.94
N ARG A 224 -5.73 -9.93 -34.20
CA ARG A 224 -4.32 -9.89 -34.63
C ARG A 224 -4.05 -10.81 -35.82
N GLU A 225 -4.62 -12.02 -35.84
CA GLU A 225 -4.44 -12.95 -36.97
C GLU A 225 -5.10 -12.44 -38.27
N SER A 226 -6.24 -11.77 -38.15
CA SER A 226 -6.96 -11.20 -39.31
C SER A 226 -6.19 -10.06 -39.99
N SER A 227 -5.38 -9.31 -39.23
CA SER A 227 -4.51 -8.25 -39.77
C SER A 227 -3.21 -8.78 -40.36
N MET A 228 -2.68 -9.89 -39.82
CA MET A 228 -1.48 -10.55 -40.33
C MET A 228 -1.77 -11.31 -41.64
N TYR A 229 -2.96 -11.93 -41.77
CA TYR A 229 -3.35 -12.65 -42.98
C TYR A 229 -3.67 -11.70 -44.16
N ARG A 230 -4.13 -10.47 -43.91
CA ARG A 230 -4.37 -9.47 -44.96
C ARG A 230 -3.09 -8.82 -45.50
N ARG A 231 -1.97 -8.87 -44.79
CA ARG A 231 -0.70 -8.27 -45.24
C ARG A 231 0.12 -9.17 -46.18
N ASN A 232 -0.12 -10.49 -46.20
CA ASN A 232 0.71 -11.43 -46.96
C ASN A 232 0.23 -11.75 -48.40
N LYS A 233 -0.73 -11.01 -48.96
CA LYS A 233 -1.17 -11.19 -50.38
C LYS A 233 -0.66 -10.14 -51.36
N SER A 234 0.21 -9.20 -50.96
CA SER A 234 0.60 -8.08 -51.82
C SER A 234 2.05 -8.08 -52.35
N THR A 235 2.88 -9.10 -52.10
CA THR A 235 4.24 -9.13 -52.66
C THR A 235 4.57 -10.49 -53.22
N SER A 236 4.24 -10.64 -54.51
CA SER A 236 4.82 -11.65 -55.39
C SER A 236 6.10 -11.08 -55.98
N SER A 237 7.24 -11.72 -55.72
CA SER A 237 8.41 -11.65 -56.59
C SER A 237 9.36 -12.82 -56.33
N HIS A 238 9.73 -13.45 -57.44
CA HIS A 238 10.63 -14.59 -57.60
C HIS A 238 11.97 -14.45 -56.90
N ILE A 239 12.47 -15.55 -56.32
CA ILE A 239 13.91 -15.88 -56.27
C ILE A 239 14.08 -17.36 -56.58
N VAL A 240 14.80 -17.64 -57.66
CA VAL A 240 15.39 -18.94 -58.04
C VAL A 240 16.85 -18.90 -57.64
N ILE A 241 17.36 -19.90 -56.92
CA ILE A 241 18.80 -20.23 -56.94
C ILE A 241 18.99 -21.75 -56.76
N GLY A 242 19.64 -22.36 -57.77
CA GLY A 242 20.73 -23.34 -57.70
C GLY A 242 20.56 -24.60 -56.87
#